data_AF-A0A521YDN4-F1
#
_entry.id   AF-A0A521YDN4-F1
#
_cell.length_a   1.000
_cell.length_b   1.000
_cell.length_c   1.000
_cell.angle_alpha   90.00
_cell.angle_beta   90.00
_cell.angle_gamma   90.00
#
_symmetry.space_group_name_H-M   'P 1'
#
loop_
_entity.id
_entity.type
_entity.pdbx_description
1 polymer ?
#
loop_
_entity_poly.entity_id
_entity_poly.type
_entity_poly.pdbx_seq_one_letter_code
_entity_poly.pdbx_strand_id
1 'polypeptide(L)' 'YTWAGGGVDTRVTYQVEPEGAGTRLHFEQSGFDLSQPWGTASLQGAEVGWGYMLAKLEGMLAETTV' A
#
# COMPACT_ATOMS: atom_id res chain seq x y z
N TYR A 1 -7.67 1.49 6.80
CA TYR A 1 -8.32 2.53 5.97
C TYR A 1 -9.10 1.82 4.86
N THR A 2 -10.24 2.36 4.42
CA THR A 2 -11.05 1.80 3.32
C THR A 2 -11.19 2.84 2.23
N TRP A 3 -10.99 2.44 0.97
CA TRP A 3 -11.16 3.31 -0.19
C TRP A 3 -12.34 2.81 -1.03
N ALA A 4 -13.32 3.67 -1.23
CA ALA A 4 -14.45 3.44 -2.13
C ALA A 4 -14.48 4.56 -3.17
N GLY A 5 -14.05 4.26 -4.40
CA GLY A 5 -14.01 5.21 -5.51
C GLY A 5 -13.93 4.47 -6.84
N GLY A 6 -14.63 4.97 -7.87
CA GLY A 6 -14.56 4.38 -9.21
C GLY A 6 -15.04 2.93 -9.35
N GLY A 7 -15.88 2.43 -8.43
CA GLY A 7 -16.36 1.04 -8.45
C GLY A 7 -15.39 0.00 -7.87
N VAL A 8 -14.36 0.47 -7.14
CA VAL A 8 -13.41 -0.38 -6.42
C VAL A 8 -13.59 -0.15 -4.93
N ASP A 9 -13.93 -1.21 -4.21
CA ASP A 9 -14.08 -1.24 -2.75
C ASP A 9 -12.97 -2.12 -2.17
N THR A 10 -11.95 -1.50 -1.61
CA THR A 10 -10.79 -2.22 -1.08
C THR A 10 -10.41 -1.69 0.29
N ARG A 11 -9.77 -2.56 1.08
CA ARG A 11 -9.28 -2.25 2.42
C ARG A 11 -7.77 -2.26 2.42
N VAL A 12 -7.19 -1.19 2.96
CA VAL A 12 -5.76 -1.10 3.27
C VAL A 12 -5.56 -1.32 4.77
N THR A 13 -4.69 -2.26 5.11
CA THR A 13 -4.22 -2.55 6.46
C THR A 13 -2.71 -2.43 6.51
N TYR A 14 -2.22 -1.86 7.60
CA TYR A 14 -0.80 -1.81 7.88
C TYR A 14 -0.52 -2.11 9.35
N GLN A 15 0.62 -2.72 9.60
CA GLN A 15 1.14 -3.00 10.93
C GLN A 15 2.61 -2.61 10.97
N VAL A 16 2.99 -1.96 12.06
CA VAL A 16 4.34 -1.42 12.26
C VAL A 16 4.92 -2.09 13.48
N GLU A 17 6.09 -2.69 13.33
CA GLU A 17 6.77 -3.40 14.40
C GLU A 17 8.23 -2.97 14.50
N PRO A 18 8.81 -2.91 15.72
CA PRO A 18 10.25 -2.75 15.86
C PRO A 18 11.00 -3.92 15.21
N GLU A 19 12.05 -3.63 14.44
CA GLU A 19 12.93 -4.65 13.87
C GLU A 19 14.39 -4.21 14.03
N GLY A 20 15.05 -4.68 15.09
CA GLY A 20 16.40 -4.25 15.45
C GLY A 20 16.47 -2.74 15.72
N ALA A 21 17.35 -2.04 15.00
CA ALA A 21 17.45 -0.57 15.05
C ALA A 21 16.46 0.14 14.12
N GLY A 22 15.64 -0.62 13.39
CA GLY A 22 14.71 -0.10 12.39
C GLY A 22 13.26 -0.43 12.73
N THR A 23 12.43 -0.38 11.70
CA THR A 23 10.99 -0.61 11.78
C THR A 23 10.57 -1.44 10.59
N ARG A 24 9.82 -2.51 10.85
CA ARG A 24 9.19 -3.32 9.82
C ARG A 24 7.76 -2.86 9.60
N LEU A 25 7.43 -2.55 8.34
CA LEU A 25 6.09 -2.24 7.90
C LEU A 25 5.50 -3.44 7.15
N HIS A 26 4.45 -4.04 7.72
CA HIS A 26 3.58 -4.97 6.99
C HIS A 26 2.47 -4.16 6.34
N PHE A 27 2.38 -4.21 5.02
CA PHE A 27 1.36 -3.49 4.24
C PHE A 27 0.55 -4.48 3.41
N GLU A 28 -0.77 -4.38 3.48
CA GLU A 28 -1.69 -5.18 2.68
C GLU A 28 -2.81 -4.28 2.16
N GLN A 29 -3.16 -4.47 0.89
CA GLN A 29 -4.45 -4.03 0.36
C GLN A 29 -5.21 -5.25 -0.16
N SER A 30 -6.43 -5.44 0.33
CA SER A 30 -7.28 -6.59 0.01
C SER A 30 -8.70 -6.15 -0.38
N GLY A 31 -9.49 -7.08 -0.92
CA GLY A 31 -10.86 -6.84 -1.35
C GLY A 31 -11.03 -6.53 -2.85
N PHE A 32 -9.99 -6.71 -3.68
CA PHE A 32 -10.12 -6.51 -5.12
C PHE A 32 -11.13 -7.51 -5.73
N ASP A 33 -12.20 -6.99 -6.34
CA ASP A 33 -13.14 -7.80 -7.12
C ASP A 33 -12.59 -8.02 -8.55
N LEU A 34 -11.93 -9.17 -8.74
CA LEU A 34 -11.36 -9.56 -10.02
C LEU A 34 -12.41 -10.05 -11.04
N SER A 35 -13.68 -10.18 -10.64
CA SER A 35 -14.75 -10.50 -11.58
C SER A 35 -15.20 -9.28 -12.40
N GLN A 36 -14.92 -8.07 -11.92
CA GLN A 36 -15.21 -6.85 -12.67
C GLN A 36 -14.21 -6.64 -13.81
N PRO A 37 -14.63 -6.03 -14.94
CA PRO A 37 -13.73 -5.70 -16.06
C PRO A 37 -12.51 -4.86 -15.66
N TRP A 38 -12.63 -4.06 -14.60
CA TRP A 38 -11.55 -3.20 -14.07
C TRP A 38 -10.76 -3.83 -12.91
N GLY A 39 -11.12 -5.03 -12.44
CA GLY A 39 -10.54 -5.63 -11.24
C GLY A 39 -9.03 -5.87 -11.37
N THR A 40 -8.61 -6.52 -12.45
CA THR A 40 -7.18 -6.79 -12.72
C THR A 40 -6.37 -5.50 -12.87
N ALA A 41 -6.90 -4.52 -13.60
CA ALA A 41 -6.23 -3.22 -13.77
C ALA A 41 -6.12 -2.46 -12.45
N SER A 42 -7.11 -2.59 -11.56
CA SER A 42 -7.11 -1.97 -10.23
C SER A 42 -6.05 -2.61 -9.32
N LEU A 43 -5.90 -3.94 -9.33
CA LEU A 43 -4.85 -4.65 -8.60
C LEU A 43 -3.46 -4.23 -9.10
N GLN A 44 -3.23 -4.28 -10.41
CA GLN A 44 -1.94 -3.88 -11.00
C GLN A 44 -1.61 -2.40 -10.73
N GLY A 45 -2.61 -1.52 -10.82
CA GLY A 45 -2.46 -0.11 -10.48
C GLY A 45 -2.08 0.09 -9.02
N ALA A 46 -2.68 -0.68 -8.11
CA ALA A 46 -2.33 -0.65 -6.70
C ALA A 46 -0.90 -1.16 -6.43
N GLU A 47 -0.47 -2.24 -7.09
CA GLU A 47 0.90 -2.75 -6.98
C GLU A 47 1.94 -1.68 -7.38
N VAL A 48 1.75 -1.05 -8.54
CA VAL A 48 2.65 0.00 -9.03
C VAL A 48 2.59 1.24 -8.13
N GLY A 49 1.37 1.67 -7.78
CA GLY A 49 1.14 2.87 -6.98
C GLY A 49 1.74 2.77 -5.59
N TRP A 50 1.48 1.67 -4.87
CA TRP A 50 2.04 1.46 -3.53
C TRP A 50 3.54 1.22 -3.56
N GLY A 51 4.07 0.50 -4.56
CA GLY A 51 5.52 0.36 -4.72
C GLY A 51 6.22 1.72 -4.80
N TYR A 52 5.67 2.66 -5.57
CA TYR A 52 6.19 4.02 -5.67
C TYR A 52 6.06 4.82 -4.36
N MET A 53 4.91 4.73 -3.68
CA MET A 53 4.67 5.46 -2.43
C MET A 53 5.54 4.94 -1.28
N LEU A 54 5.74 3.63 -1.19
CA LEU A 54 6.60 3.02 -0.17
C LEU A 54 8.07 3.39 -0.39
N ALA A 55 8.56 3.38 -1.64
CA ALA A 55 9.91 3.85 -1.96
C ALA A 55 10.12 5.33 -1.60
N LYS A 56 9.11 6.18 -1.82
CA LYS A 56 9.14 7.58 -1.37
C LYS A 56 9.20 7.71 0.14
N LEU A 57 8.40 6.92 0.85
CA LEU A 57 8.40 6.91 2.31
C LEU A 57 9.79 6.54 2.86
N GLU A 58 10.42 5.50 2.31
CA GLU A 58 11.79 5.12 2.66
C GLU A 58 12.79 6.28 2.43
N GLY A 59 12.72 6.94 1.27
CA GLY A 59 13.57 8.10 0.97
C GLY A 59 13.38 9.27 1.97
N MET A 60 12.12 9.62 2.27
CA MET A 60 11.81 10.68 3.23
C MET A 60 12.31 10.34 4.65
N LEU A 61 12.20 9.08 5.06
CA LEU A 61 12.69 8.64 6.36
C LEU A 61 14.22 8.65 6.43
N ALA A 62 14.92 8.33 5.34
CA ALA A 62 16.37 8.41 5.26
C ALA A 62 16.90 9.86 5.34
N GLU A 63 16.18 10.82 4.74
CA GLU A 63 16.50 12.24 4.83
C GLU A 63 16.20 12.82 6.23
N THR A 64 15.22 12.24 6.93
CA THR A 64 14.84 12.63 8.29
C THR A 64 15.73 11.92 9.33
N THR A 65 17.04 12.21 9.29
CA THR A 65 17.92 11.90 10.42
C THR A 65 17.85 13.08 11.40
N VAL A 66 17.20 12.87 12.55
CA VAL A 66 17.16 13.82 13.68
C VAL A 66 18.35 13.56 14.60
#